data_AF-A0A9P8EVW1-F1
#
_entry.id   AF-A0A9P8EVW1-F1
#
_cell.length_a   1.000
_cell.length_b   1.000
_cell.length_c   1.000
_cell.angle_alpha   90.00
_cell.angle_beta   90.00
_cell.angle_gamma   90.00
#
_symmetry.space_group_name_H-M   'P 1'
#
loop_
_entity.id
_entity.type
_entity.pdbx_description
1 polymer ?
#
loop_
_entity_poly.entity_id
_entity_poly.type
_entity_poly.pdbx_seq_one_letter_code
_entity_poly.pdbx_strand_id
1 'polypeptide(L)'
;MPYNNTPITPSTEITGTVSLPLARVKKIIHADDDINNCSNNAAFAITAATELFLQYLVEQTQNVVKAEKKPRRNIQYKDVASAVARVDNLEFLADVVPKTVTYKEHKAKKQREEKEAGQTTLPIVANTATATATLATAALPAHSDPIPASVQAQLIDPMDETS
;
A
#
# COMPACT_ATOMS: atom_id res chain seq x y z
N MET A 1 -33.53 -17.53 30.88
CA MET A 1 -32.25 -18.16 31.29
C MET A 1 -31.13 -17.18 30.98
N PRO A 2 -30.20 -16.85 31.91
CA PRO A 2 -29.07 -15.99 31.60
C PRO A 2 -28.14 -16.69 30.61
N TYR A 3 -27.65 -15.96 29.59
CA TYR A 3 -26.69 -16.49 28.63
C TYR A 3 -25.36 -16.79 29.32
N ASN A 4 -24.86 -18.01 29.15
CA ASN A 4 -23.56 -18.42 29.64
C ASN A 4 -22.47 -17.71 28.85
N ASN A 5 -21.75 -16.79 29.49
CA ASN A 5 -20.70 -15.98 28.87
C ASN A 5 -19.29 -16.44 29.28
N THR A 6 -19.19 -17.67 29.78
CA THR A 6 -17.92 -18.29 30.17
C THR A 6 -17.10 -18.54 28.90
N PRO A 7 -15.83 -18.10 28.82
CA PRO A 7 -14.99 -18.36 27.66
C PRO A 7 -14.87 -19.88 27.44
N ILE A 8 -15.25 -20.36 26.25
CA ILE A 8 -14.98 -21.74 25.86
C ILE A 8 -13.48 -21.81 25.60
N THR A 9 -12.75 -22.47 26.51
CA THR A 9 -11.31 -22.69 26.32
C THR A 9 -11.13 -23.64 25.14
N PRO A 10 -10.33 -23.29 24.12
CA PRO A 10 -10.04 -24.22 23.04
C PRO A 10 -9.32 -25.44 23.61
N SER A 11 -9.72 -26.63 23.17
CA SER A 11 -9.06 -27.88 23.53
C SER A 11 -7.69 -27.94 22.87
N THR A 12 -6.62 -27.92 23.67
CA THR A 12 -5.21 -27.99 23.25
C THR A 12 -4.77 -29.42 22.87
N GLU A 13 -5.71 -30.32 22.57
CA GLU A 13 -5.39 -31.70 22.22
C GLU A 13 -4.95 -31.79 20.76
N ILE A 14 -3.86 -32.53 20.51
CA ILE A 14 -3.36 -32.79 19.17
C ILE A 14 -4.26 -33.85 18.53
N THR A 15 -5.35 -33.41 17.90
CA THR A 15 -6.35 -34.31 17.28
C THR A 15 -5.84 -34.97 16.00
N GLY A 16 -4.72 -34.47 15.43
CA GLY A 16 -4.22 -34.94 14.13
C GLY A 16 -5.13 -34.59 12.94
N THR A 17 -6.11 -33.71 13.17
CA THR A 17 -7.08 -33.24 12.19
C THR A 17 -7.14 -31.71 12.19
N VAL A 18 -7.59 -31.15 11.06
CA VAL A 18 -7.84 -29.71 10.89
C VAL A 18 -9.35 -29.46 10.92
N SER A 19 -9.76 -28.30 11.45
CA SER A 19 -11.16 -27.87 11.54
C SER A 19 -11.67 -27.31 10.21
N LEU A 20 -10.79 -26.61 9.48
CA LEU A 20 -11.12 -26.06 8.17
C LEU A 20 -11.27 -27.18 7.11
N PRO A 21 -12.27 -27.09 6.22
CA PRO A 21 -12.52 -28.13 5.23
C PRO A 21 -11.40 -28.18 4.18
N LEU A 22 -10.63 -29.26 4.17
CA LEU A 22 -9.47 -29.45 3.30
C LEU A 22 -9.80 -29.29 1.80
N ALA A 23 -10.99 -29.74 1.37
CA ALA A 23 -11.45 -29.57 0.00
C ALA A 23 -11.59 -28.09 -0.41
N ARG A 24 -11.99 -27.21 0.53
CA ARG A 24 -12.10 -25.77 0.25
C ARG A 24 -10.73 -25.12 0.18
N VAL A 25 -9.81 -25.49 1.07
CA VAL A 25 -8.43 -24.99 1.06
C VAL A 25 -7.74 -25.38 -0.24
N LYS A 26 -7.87 -26.63 -0.69
CA LYS A 26 -7.34 -27.06 -1.99
C LYS A 26 -7.91 -26.25 -3.15
N LYS A 27 -9.21 -25.94 -3.16
CA LYS A 27 -9.81 -25.09 -4.19
C LYS A 27 -9.24 -23.67 -4.21
N ILE A 28 -8.87 -23.13 -3.05
CA ILE A 28 -8.24 -21.81 -2.95
C ILE A 28 -6.79 -21.87 -3.44
N ILE A 29 -6.05 -22.93 -3.09
CA ILE A 29 -4.68 -23.13 -3.59
C ILE A 29 -4.64 -23.20 -5.12
N HIS A 30 -5.56 -23.94 -5.75
CA HIS A 30 -5.62 -24.05 -7.22
C HIS A 30 -6.38 -22.88 -7.88
N ALA A 31 -6.72 -21.82 -7.14
CA ALA A 31 -7.19 -20.58 -7.75
C ALA A 31 -6.02 -19.75 -8.32
N ASP A 32 -4.79 -20.12 -7.95
CA ASP A 32 -3.56 -19.60 -8.53
C ASP A 32 -3.16 -20.48 -9.73
N ASP A 33 -3.09 -19.87 -10.91
CA ASP A 33 -2.81 -20.56 -12.18
C ASP A 33 -1.37 -21.11 -12.24
N ASP A 34 -0.45 -20.56 -11.44
CA ASP A 34 0.95 -20.99 -11.38
C ASP A 34 1.15 -22.27 -10.53
N ILE A 35 0.10 -22.78 -9.88
CA ILE A 35 0.15 -23.97 -9.03
C ILE A 35 -0.45 -25.18 -9.75
N ASN A 36 0.41 -25.99 -10.40
CA ASN A 36 -0.02 -27.21 -11.10
C ASN A 36 -0.55 -28.31 -10.17
N ASN A 37 0.19 -28.66 -9.11
CA ASN A 37 -0.15 -29.77 -8.23
C ASN A 37 0.23 -29.47 -6.77
N CYS A 38 -0.74 -29.64 -5.87
CA CYS A 38 -0.51 -29.57 -4.42
C CYS A 38 -0.75 -30.95 -3.77
N SER A 39 0.24 -31.47 -3.04
CA SER A 39 0.12 -32.76 -2.34
C SER A 39 -0.85 -32.67 -1.15
N ASN A 40 -1.42 -33.80 -0.74
CA ASN A 40 -2.32 -33.85 0.42
C ASN A 40 -1.65 -33.35 1.71
N ASN A 41 -0.38 -33.70 1.91
CA ASN A 41 0.38 -33.29 3.09
C ASN A 41 0.66 -31.77 3.08
N ALA A 42 0.96 -31.19 1.91
CA ALA A 42 1.13 -29.75 1.77
C ALA A 42 -0.19 -29.01 2.05
N ALA A 43 -1.30 -29.47 1.46
CA ALA A 43 -2.61 -28.88 1.71
C ALA A 43 -3.01 -28.97 3.20
N PHE A 44 -2.69 -30.07 3.87
CA PHE A 44 -2.91 -30.22 5.31
C PHE A 44 -2.08 -29.21 6.13
N ALA A 45 -0.79 -29.08 5.83
CA ALA A 45 0.09 -28.13 6.51
C ALA A 45 -0.37 -26.68 6.29
N ILE A 46 -0.76 -26.30 5.07
CA ILE A 46 -1.32 -24.98 4.76
C ILE A 46 -2.61 -24.75 5.55
N THR A 47 -3.47 -25.76 5.67
CA THR A 47 -4.72 -25.66 6.43
C THR A 47 -4.44 -25.40 7.91
N ALA A 48 -3.53 -26.17 8.52
CA ALA A 48 -3.14 -25.97 9.91
C ALA A 48 -2.47 -24.59 10.14
N ALA A 49 -1.61 -24.17 9.21
CA ALA A 49 -1.00 -22.85 9.25
C ALA A 49 -2.05 -21.72 9.14
N THR A 50 -3.08 -21.90 8.32
CA THR A 50 -4.18 -20.94 8.17
C THR A 50 -4.98 -20.80 9.48
N GLU A 51 -5.21 -21.90 10.20
CA GLU A 51 -5.88 -21.85 11.51
C GLU A 51 -5.05 -21.09 12.55
N LEU A 52 -3.74 -21.34 12.60
CA LEU A 52 -2.81 -20.60 13.47
C LEU A 52 -2.72 -19.12 13.08
N PHE A 53 -2.70 -18.83 11.79
CA PHE A 53 -2.70 -17.47 11.27
C PHE A 53 -3.95 -16.69 11.69
N LEU A 54 -5.13 -17.30 11.63
CA LEU A 54 -6.37 -16.65 12.08
C LEU A 54 -6.34 -16.33 13.58
N GLN A 55 -5.85 -17.25 14.41
CA GLN A 55 -5.66 -17.00 15.84
C GLN A 55 -4.70 -15.84 16.06
N TYR A 56 -3.55 -15.86 15.39
CA TYR A 56 -2.55 -14.81 15.46
C TYR A 56 -3.10 -13.43 15.04
N LEU A 57 -3.82 -13.36 13.91
CA LEU A 57 -4.42 -12.12 13.42
C LEU A 57 -5.41 -11.52 14.44
N VAL A 58 -6.25 -12.37 15.03
CA VAL A 58 -7.23 -11.94 16.04
C VAL A 58 -6.53 -11.50 17.33
N GLU A 59 -5.48 -12.19 17.77
CA GLU A 59 -4.69 -11.79 18.93
C GLU A 59 -3.99 -10.44 18.73
N GLN A 60 -3.35 -10.21 17.58
CA GLN A 60 -2.73 -8.92 17.26
C GLN A 60 -3.77 -7.80 17.23
N THR A 61 -4.94 -8.07 16.63
CA THR A 61 -6.06 -7.12 16.62
C THR A 61 -6.57 -6.83 18.04
N GLN A 62 -6.69 -7.85 18.89
CA GLN A 62 -7.12 -7.68 20.28
C GLN A 62 -6.09 -6.89 21.09
N ASN A 63 -4.79 -7.07 20.84
CA ASN A 63 -3.73 -6.30 21.49
C ASN A 63 -3.85 -4.80 21.19
N VAL A 64 -4.21 -4.43 19.95
CA VAL A 64 -4.51 -3.04 19.59
C VAL A 64 -5.68 -2.49 20.41
N VAL A 65 -6.76 -3.27 20.56
CA VAL A 65 -7.93 -2.85 21.37
C VAL A 65 -7.56 -2.67 22.84
N LYS A 66 -6.75 -3.57 23.40
CA LYS A 66 -6.27 -3.50 24.79
C LYS A 66 -5.33 -2.32 25.04
N ALA A 67 -4.59 -1.89 24.03
CA ALA A 67 -3.70 -0.75 24.09
C ALA A 67 -4.43 0.61 24.04
N GLU A 68 -5.72 0.64 23.68
CA GLU A 68 -6.50 1.88 23.73
C GLU A 68 -6.70 2.36 25.18
N LYS A 69 -6.71 3.69 25.37
CA LYS A 69 -6.91 4.33 26.69
C LYS A 69 -8.18 3.86 27.40
N LYS A 70 -9.21 3.50 26.65
CA LYS A 70 -10.46 2.92 27.16
C LYS A 70 -10.67 1.57 26.46
N PRO A 71 -10.18 0.46 27.05
CA PRO A 71 -10.23 -0.84 26.39
C PRO A 71 -11.67 -1.25 26.18
N ARG A 72 -11.99 -1.58 24.93
CA ARG A 72 -13.31 -2.03 24.52
C ARG A 72 -13.35 -3.55 24.54
N ARG A 73 -14.55 -4.11 24.66
CA ARG A 73 -14.79 -5.55 24.52
C ARG A 73 -15.10 -5.97 23.09
N ASN A 74 -15.32 -5.01 22.18
CA ASN A 74 -15.59 -5.27 20.77
C ASN A 74 -14.36 -4.96 19.90
N ILE A 75 -14.13 -5.82 18.90
CA ILE A 75 -13.15 -5.57 17.84
C ILE A 75 -13.87 -4.83 16.71
N GLN A 76 -13.26 -3.75 16.23
CA GLN A 76 -13.73 -2.98 15.09
C GLN A 76 -12.73 -3.06 13.93
N TYR A 77 -13.19 -2.75 12.71
CA TYR A 77 -12.33 -2.77 11.52
C TYR A 77 -11.07 -1.90 11.66
N LYS A 78 -11.19 -0.72 12.28
CA LYS A 78 -10.05 0.18 12.56
C LYS A 78 -8.94 -0.50 13.38
N ASP A 79 -9.30 -1.47 14.21
CA ASP A 79 -8.37 -2.20 15.06
C ASP A 79 -7.58 -3.22 14.22
N VAL A 80 -8.25 -3.88 13.26
CA VAL A 80 -7.62 -4.78 12.29
C VAL A 80 -6.67 -4.00 11.39
N ALA A 81 -7.12 -2.88 10.81
CA ALA A 81 -6.29 -2.03 9.95
C ALA A 81 -5.07 -1.47 10.71
N SER A 82 -5.24 -1.15 12.01
CA SER A 82 -4.12 -0.73 12.86
C SER A 82 -3.17 -1.87 13.21
N ALA A 83 -3.64 -3.10 13.38
CA ALA A 83 -2.79 -4.26 13.62
C ALA A 83 -1.94 -4.58 12.40
N VAL A 84 -2.56 -4.63 11.21
CA VAL A 84 -1.88 -4.81 9.92
C VAL A 84 -0.80 -3.75 9.71
N ALA A 85 -1.07 -2.49 10.06
CA ALA A 85 -0.12 -1.41 9.93
C ALA A 85 1.06 -1.41 10.92
N ARG A 86 0.97 -2.18 12.01
CA ARG A 86 1.95 -2.19 13.11
C ARG A 86 2.83 -3.43 13.12
N VAL A 87 2.37 -4.52 12.53
CA VAL A 87 3.02 -5.83 12.58
C VAL A 87 3.56 -6.16 11.20
N ASP A 88 4.89 -6.22 11.06
CA ASP A 88 5.56 -6.45 9.78
C ASP A 88 5.12 -7.76 9.12
N ASN A 89 4.92 -8.83 9.91
CA ASN A 89 4.44 -10.12 9.40
C ASN A 89 3.01 -10.07 8.81
N LEU A 90 2.26 -8.99 9.05
CA LEU A 90 0.92 -8.78 8.49
C LEU A 90 0.93 -7.82 7.28
N GLU A 91 2.09 -7.32 6.85
CA GLU A 91 2.21 -6.35 5.75
C GLU A 91 1.58 -6.85 4.45
N PHE A 92 1.63 -8.15 4.18
CA PHE A 92 1.01 -8.76 2.99
C PHE A 92 -0.52 -8.53 2.90
N LEU A 93 -1.17 -8.10 3.99
CA LEU A 93 -2.59 -7.77 4.02
C LEU A 93 -2.88 -6.30 3.67
N ALA A 94 -1.88 -5.45 3.45
CA ALA A 94 -2.07 -4.00 3.29
C ALA A 94 -3.05 -3.64 2.15
N ASP A 95 -3.01 -4.40 1.05
CA ASP A 95 -3.87 -4.18 -0.11
C ASP A 95 -5.30 -4.68 0.11
N VAL A 96 -5.48 -5.65 1.01
CA VAL A 96 -6.78 -6.25 1.34
C VAL A 96 -7.46 -5.51 2.50
N VAL A 97 -6.66 -4.95 3.41
CA VAL A 97 -7.11 -4.25 4.61
C VAL A 97 -6.60 -2.80 4.60
N PRO A 98 -7.21 -1.91 3.79
CA PRO A 98 -6.78 -0.53 3.70
C PRO A 98 -6.94 0.22 5.03
N LYS A 99 -6.01 1.17 5.27
CA LYS A 99 -6.11 2.11 6.40
C LYS A 99 -7.32 3.02 6.24
N THR A 100 -8.22 3.02 7.22
CA THR A 100 -9.35 3.95 7.24
C THR A 100 -8.85 5.36 7.59
N VAL A 101 -9.08 6.32 6.70
CA VAL A 101 -8.85 7.75 6.94
C VAL A 101 -10.18 8.48 6.91
N THR A 102 -10.35 9.50 7.75
CA THR A 102 -11.58 10.29 7.75
C THR A 102 -11.70 11.04 6.43
N TYR A 103 -12.90 11.14 5.84
CA TYR A 103 -13.10 11.86 4.58
C TYR A 103 -12.53 13.29 4.59
N LYS A 104 -12.63 13.99 5.73
CA LYS A 104 -12.03 15.32 5.94
C LYS A 104 -10.50 15.30 5.78
N GLU A 105 -9.85 14.28 6.33
CA GLU A 105 -8.39 14.09 6.27
C GLU A 105 -7.96 13.71 4.86
N HIS A 106 -8.69 12.82 4.19
CA HIS A 106 -8.41 12.44 2.81
C HIS A 106 -8.57 13.63 1.84
N LYS A 107 -9.61 14.46 2.01
CA LYS A 107 -9.80 15.69 1.22
C LYS A 107 -8.70 16.71 1.49
N ALA A 108 -8.29 16.89 2.75
CA ALA A 108 -7.20 17.79 3.10
C ALA A 108 -5.85 17.31 2.57
N LYS A 109 -5.59 16.00 2.60
CA LYS A 109 -4.35 15.40 2.08
C LYS A 109 -4.26 15.52 0.56
N LYS A 110 -5.36 15.25 -0.16
CA LYS A 110 -5.46 15.48 -1.60
C LYS A 110 -5.26 16.95 -1.97
N GLN A 111 -5.85 17.88 -1.22
CA GLN A 111 -5.63 19.32 -1.42
C GLN A 111 -4.20 19.79 -1.08
N ARG A 112 -3.46 19.05 -0.24
CA ARG A 112 -2.05 19.33 0.04
C ARG A 112 -1.15 18.74 -1.05
N GLU A 113 -1.39 17.51 -1.46
CA GLU A 113 -0.68 16.86 -2.57
C GLU A 113 -0.88 17.63 -3.89
N GLU A 114 -2.10 18.15 -4.15
CA GLU A 114 -2.38 19.04 -5.30
C GLU A 114 -1.68 20.41 -5.20
N LYS A 115 -1.40 20.92 -3.99
CA LYS A 115 -0.68 22.18 -3.77
C LYS A 115 0.84 22.02 -3.80
N GLU A 116 1.36 20.88 -3.35
CA GLU A 116 2.79 20.57 -3.40
C GLU A 116 3.25 20.20 -4.82
N ALA A 117 2.41 19.55 -5.63
CA ALA A 117 2.70 19.32 -7.05
C ALA A 117 2.80 20.62 -7.89
N GLY A 118 2.27 21.74 -7.39
CA GLY A 118 2.35 23.06 -8.04
C GLY A 118 3.58 23.91 -7.65
N GLN A 119 4.37 23.50 -6.66
CA GLN A 119 5.48 24.30 -6.11
C GLN A 119 6.86 23.74 -6.50
N THR A 120 7.06 23.39 -7.77
CA THR A 120 8.41 23.24 -8.36
C THR A 120 8.59 24.27 -9.47
N THR A 121 8.68 25.55 -9.11
CA THR A 121 9.37 26.57 -9.92
C THR A 121 10.11 27.52 -8.97
N LEU A 122 11.44 27.55 -9.09
CA LEU A 122 12.34 28.48 -8.39
C LEU A 122 12.09 29.91 -8.90
N PRO A 123 12.23 30.96 -8.07
CA PRO A 123 13.56 31.58 -7.89
C PRO A 123 13.81 32.13 -6.47
N ILE A 124 15.02 31.91 -5.92
CA ILE A 124 15.55 32.73 -4.82
C ILE A 124 16.60 33.67 -5.41
N VAL A 125 16.29 34.96 -5.38
CA VAL A 125 17.17 36.09 -5.73
C VAL A 125 17.68 36.75 -4.44
N ALA A 126 18.94 37.20 -4.51
CA ALA A 126 19.63 38.23 -3.73
C ALA A 126 20.12 37.89 -2.30
N ASN A 127 21.41 37.52 -2.25
CA ASN A 127 22.26 37.75 -1.09
C ASN A 127 22.86 39.17 -1.16
N THR A 128 22.74 39.93 -0.08
CA THR A 128 23.32 41.26 0.11
C THR A 128 24.78 41.16 0.56
N ALA A 129 25.69 41.83 -0.13
CA ALA A 129 27.08 42.03 0.31
C ALA A 129 27.59 43.44 -0.02
N THR A 130 27.99 44.14 1.04
CA THR A 130 29.24 44.91 1.20
C THR A 130 29.57 46.11 0.28
N ALA A 131 29.53 47.30 0.89
CA ALA A 131 30.45 48.45 0.83
C ALA A 131 31.27 48.80 -0.45
N THR A 132 30.96 50.00 -1.00
CA THR A 132 31.82 51.11 -1.50
C THR A 132 33.00 50.90 -2.49
N ALA A 133 32.89 51.59 -3.64
CA ALA A 133 33.89 52.21 -4.56
C ALA A 133 34.91 51.28 -5.28
N THR A 134 35.25 51.37 -6.60
CA THR A 134 35.45 52.53 -7.50
C THR A 134 35.63 52.05 -8.98
N LEU A 135 35.05 52.80 -9.93
CA LEU A 135 35.37 53.12 -11.36
C LEU A 135 36.03 52.15 -12.39
N ALA A 136 35.49 52.27 -13.64
CA ALA A 136 36.05 52.02 -15.00
C ALA A 136 36.06 50.56 -15.53
N THR A 137 35.72 50.17 -16.78
CA THR A 137 35.35 50.81 -18.06
C THR A 137 34.95 49.69 -19.07
N ALA A 138 33.93 49.92 -19.94
CA ALA A 138 33.65 49.33 -21.29
C ALA A 138 33.56 47.78 -21.47
N ALA A 139 32.71 47.14 -22.30
CA ALA A 139 31.74 47.50 -23.33
C ALA A 139 30.82 46.28 -23.64
N LEU A 140 29.57 46.55 -24.02
CA LEU A 140 28.64 45.69 -24.82
C LEU A 140 29.08 45.67 -26.31
N PRO A 141 28.46 44.93 -27.27
CA PRO A 141 27.13 44.28 -27.29
C PRO A 141 27.12 42.81 -27.82
N ALA A 142 26.15 41.96 -27.47
CA ALA A 142 24.83 41.73 -28.10
C ALA A 142 24.83 41.21 -29.56
N HIS A 143 24.26 40.02 -29.78
CA HIS A 143 23.58 39.59 -31.02
C HIS A 143 22.77 38.31 -30.67
N SER A 144 21.49 38.43 -30.30
CA SER A 144 20.26 38.27 -31.11
C SER A 144 19.99 36.88 -31.69
N ASP A 145 18.79 36.39 -31.37
CA ASP A 145 17.98 35.26 -31.88
C ASP A 145 17.94 35.16 -33.44
N PRO A 146 17.25 34.18 -34.11
CA PRO A 146 16.17 33.29 -33.63
C PRO A 146 16.06 31.87 -34.25
N ILE A 147 15.08 31.10 -33.74
CA ILE A 147 14.45 29.92 -34.39
C ILE A 147 13.62 30.38 -35.61
N PRO A 148 13.52 29.59 -36.70
CA PRO A 148 12.17 29.19 -37.11
C PRO A 148 12.03 27.80 -37.78
N ALA A 149 10.83 27.24 -37.55
CA ALA A 149 9.92 26.61 -38.50
C ALA A 149 10.03 25.12 -38.92
N SER A 150 8.85 24.50 -38.79
CA SER A 150 8.34 23.21 -39.28
C SER A 150 8.37 23.03 -40.80
N VAL A 151 8.15 21.78 -41.26
CA VAL A 151 7.70 21.25 -42.59
C VAL A 151 8.44 19.89 -42.79
N GLN A 152 7.91 18.73 -43.20
CA GLN A 152 6.71 18.32 -43.93
C GLN A 152 6.46 16.81 -43.72
N ALA A 153 5.23 16.36 -43.97
CA ALA A 153 4.82 14.97 -44.13
C ALA A 153 5.19 14.39 -45.52
N GLN A 154 4.75 13.13 -45.77
CA GLN A 154 4.90 12.23 -46.95
C GLN A 154 6.15 11.32 -46.90
N LEU A 155 6.15 10.04 -47.28
CA LEU A 155 5.22 9.13 -47.97
C LEU A 155 5.87 7.73 -47.92
N ILE A 156 5.08 6.65 -47.80
CA ILE A 156 5.26 5.29 -48.38
C ILE A 156 4.56 4.24 -47.48
N ASP A 157 3.33 3.93 -47.90
CA ASP A 157 2.64 2.63 -47.78
C ASP A 157 3.01 1.77 -49.03
N PRO A 158 2.46 0.56 -49.30
CA PRO A 158 2.15 -0.62 -48.47
C PRO A 158 2.57 -1.96 -49.17
N MET A 159 2.12 -3.10 -48.60
CA MET A 159 1.83 -4.42 -49.23
C MET A 159 2.90 -5.52 -49.27
N ASP A 160 2.57 -6.67 -48.66
CA ASP A 160 2.25 -7.98 -49.29
C ASP A 160 2.48 -9.07 -48.21
N GLU A 161 1.47 -9.64 -47.53
CA GLU A 161 0.57 -10.75 -47.92
C GLU A 161 1.26 -11.98 -48.56
N THR A 162 0.70 -13.17 -48.30
CA THR A 162 1.13 -14.55 -48.63
C THR A 162 2.04 -15.19 -47.56
N SER A 163 1.76 -16.38 -47.01
CA SER A 163 0.72 -17.40 -47.19
C SER A 163 0.59 -18.23 -45.91
#